data_AF-A0A6N6TFB1-F1
#
_entry.id   AF-A0A6N6TFB1-F1
#
_cell.length_a   1.000
_cell.length_b   1.000
_cell.length_c   1.000
_cell.angle_alpha   90.00
_cell.angle_beta   90.00
_cell.angle_gamma   90.00
#
_symmetry.space_group_name_H-M   'P 1'
#
loop_
_entity.id
_entity.type
_entity.pdbx_description
1 polymer ?
#
loop_
_entity_poly.entity_id
_entity_poly.type
_entity_poly.pdbx_seq_one_letter_code
_entity_poly.pdbx_strand_id
1 'polypeptide(L)'
;MLTYKAMYKFVEGGVHAEVLDLPGVITCAENLPEARRLLASALVDMAETALLLGESLPRPDLTLTHPDADIEEPIYLLLTAASRVSVTPGQSVAA
;
A
#
# COMPACT_ATOMS: atom_id res chain seq x y z
N MET A 1 2.24 -7.66 9.89
CA MET A 1 1.89 -7.99 8.49
C MET A 1 0.42 -7.68 8.30
N LEU A 2 0.08 -6.84 7.33
CA LEU A 2 -1.30 -6.54 6.93
C LEU A 2 -1.58 -7.17 5.57
N THR A 3 -2.83 -7.50 5.29
CA THR A 3 -3.25 -8.12 4.02
C THR A 3 -4.34 -7.26 3.42
N TYR A 4 -4.03 -6.63 2.29
CA TYR A 4 -4.92 -5.79 1.52
C TYR A 4 -5.41 -6.53 0.26
N LYS A 5 -6.32 -5.92 -0.49
CA LYS A 5 -6.85 -6.43 -1.76
C LYS A 5 -6.26 -5.66 -2.93
N ALA A 6 -5.57 -6.37 -3.82
CA ALA A 6 -5.15 -5.84 -5.11
C ALA A 6 -6.16 -6.20 -6.19
N MET A 7 -6.35 -5.28 -7.14
CA MET A 7 -6.98 -5.55 -8.41
C MET A 7 -5.97 -5.37 -9.55
N TYR A 8 -6.21 -6.06 -10.67
CA TYR A 8 -5.46 -5.91 -11.91
C TYR A 8 -6.44 -5.83 -13.07
N LYS A 9 -6.22 -4.86 -13.96
CA LYS A 9 -6.99 -4.65 -15.19
C LYS A 9 -6.04 -4.60 -16.38
N PHE A 10 -6.27 -5.44 -17.38
CA PHE A 10 -5.54 -5.40 -18.63
C PHE A 10 -6.04 -4.22 -19.46
N VAL A 11 -5.12 -3.36 -19.86
CA VAL A 11 -5.39 -2.15 -20.64
C VAL A 11 -4.55 -2.15 -21.91
N GLU A 12 -4.86 -1.26 -22.84
CA GLU A 12 -4.03 -1.11 -24.04
C GLU A 12 -2.60 -0.70 -23.63
N GLY A 13 -1.64 -1.58 -23.93
CA GLY A 13 -0.23 -1.34 -23.63
C GLY A 13 0.25 -1.80 -22.24
N GLY A 14 -0.57 -2.49 -21.44
CA GLY A 14 -0.07 -3.07 -20.18
C GLY A 14 -1.14 -3.53 -19.19
N VAL A 15 -0.76 -3.53 -17.91
CA VAL A 15 -1.61 -3.90 -16.77
C VAL A 15 -1.65 -2.74 -15.80
N HIS A 16 -2.85 -2.22 -15.57
CA HIS A 16 -3.14 -1.30 -14.48
C HIS A 16 -3.39 -2.10 -13.21
N ALA A 17 -2.86 -1.64 -12.09
CA ALA A 17 -3.02 -2.30 -10.80
C ALA A 17 -3.24 -1.27 -9.69
N GLU A 18 -4.10 -1.60 -8.74
CA GLU A 18 -4.37 -0.75 -7.57
C GLU A 18 -4.69 -1.61 -6.34
N VAL A 19 -4.52 -1.02 -5.16
CA VAL A 19 -4.97 -1.61 -3.89
C VAL A 19 -6.31 -1.00 -3.50
N LEU A 20 -7.36 -1.81 -3.44
CA LEU A 20 -8.74 -1.35 -3.27
C LEU A 20 -9.02 -0.74 -1.90
N ASP A 21 -8.39 -1.29 -0.87
CA ASP A 21 -8.52 -0.92 0.53
C ASP A 21 -7.41 0.04 1.03
N LEU A 22 -6.48 0.44 0.16
CA LEU A 22 -5.51 1.50 0.41
C LEU A 22 -5.46 2.50 -0.75
N PRO A 23 -6.41 3.45 -0.81
CA PRO A 23 -6.52 4.41 -1.91
C PRO A 23 -5.20 5.15 -2.17
N GLY A 24 -4.84 5.28 -3.44
CA GLY A 24 -3.61 5.96 -3.87
C GLY A 24 -2.42 5.03 -4.13
N VAL A 25 -2.49 3.75 -3.76
CA VAL A 25 -1.51 2.74 -4.20
C VAL A 25 -1.91 2.21 -5.56
N ILE A 26 -1.28 2.76 -6.59
CA ILE A 26 -1.59 2.49 -7.99
C ILE A 26 -0.29 2.33 -8.78
N THR A 27 -0.27 1.44 -9.77
CA THR A 27 0.83 1.31 -10.72
C THR A 27 0.34 0.86 -12.10
N CYS A 28 1.19 1.01 -13.11
CA CYS A 28 1.01 0.43 -14.43
C CYS A 28 2.33 -0.23 -14.87
N ALA A 29 2.24 -1.40 -15.49
CA ALA A 29 3.40 -2.13 -15.98
C ALA A 29 3.12 -2.82 -17.32
N GLU A 30 4.14 -3.29 -18.02
CA GLU A 30 3.98 -3.95 -19.32
C GLU A 30 3.23 -5.29 -19.20
N ASN A 31 3.35 -5.95 -18.06
CA ASN A 31 2.79 -7.27 -17.81
C ASN A 31 2.41 -7.49 -16.34
N LEU A 32 1.60 -8.53 -16.10
CA LEU A 32 1.06 -8.83 -14.77
C LEU A 32 2.15 -9.14 -13.70
N PRO A 33 3.19 -9.96 -13.97
CA PRO A 33 4.28 -10.16 -13.02
C PRO A 33 4.98 -8.86 -12.59
N GLU A 34 5.23 -7.96 -13.54
CA GLU A 34 5.83 -6.66 -13.24
C GLU A 34 4.87 -5.77 -12.45
N ALA A 35 3.59 -5.72 -12.84
CA ALA A 35 2.56 -4.96 -12.12
C ALA A 35 2.44 -5.40 -10.66
N ARG A 36 2.48 -6.70 -10.38
CA ARG A 36 2.51 -7.24 -9.01
C ARG A 36 3.71 -6.73 -8.22
N ARG A 37 4.91 -6.78 -8.82
CA ARG A 37 6.14 -6.33 -8.19
C ARG A 37 6.08 -4.83 -7.88
N LEU A 38 5.67 -4.02 -8.85
CA LEU A 38 5.59 -2.56 -8.70
C LEU A 38 4.49 -2.16 -7.71
N LEU A 39 3.34 -2.85 -7.70
CA LEU A 39 2.26 -2.57 -6.76
C LEU A 39 2.69 -2.88 -5.33
N ALA A 40 3.43 -3.97 -5.12
CA ALA A 40 3.99 -4.30 -3.81
C ALA A 40 5.01 -3.24 -3.33
N SER A 41 5.83 -2.70 -4.23
CA SER A 41 6.74 -1.58 -3.90
C SER A 41 5.95 -0.33 -3.53
N ALA A 42 4.99 0.08 -4.36
CA ALA A 42 4.15 1.25 -4.13
C ALA A 42 3.36 1.15 -2.82
N LEU A 43 2.89 -0.05 -2.46
CA LEU A 43 2.22 -0.32 -1.19
C LEU A 43 3.12 -0.05 0.02
N VAL A 44 4.39 -0.46 -0.06
CA VAL A 44 5.38 -0.18 0.99
C VAL A 44 5.66 1.32 1.07
N ASP A 45 5.97 1.96 -0.07
CA ASP A 45 6.31 3.38 -0.12
C ASP A 45 5.19 4.26 0.45
N MET A 46 3.93 3.99 0.07
CA MET A 46 2.77 4.71 0.58
C MET A 46 2.52 4.44 2.06
N ALA A 47 2.68 3.20 2.53
CA ALA A 47 2.50 2.87 3.93
C ALA A 47 3.59 3.52 4.80
N GLU A 48 4.85 3.53 4.37
CA GLU A 48 5.93 4.21 5.06
C GLU A 48 5.71 5.72 5.08
N THR A 49 5.26 6.31 3.98
CA THR A 49 4.93 7.73 3.89
C THR A 49 3.82 8.12 4.87
N ALA A 50 2.71 7.36 4.90
CA ALA A 50 1.63 7.60 5.84
C ALA A 50 2.13 7.57 7.29
N LEU A 51 2.95 6.57 7.65
CA LEU A 51 3.52 6.47 9.00
C LEU A 51 4.47 7.61 9.34
N LEU A 52 5.31 8.07 8.39
CA LEU A 52 6.20 9.21 8.56
C LEU A 52 5.43 10.52 8.80
N LEU A 53 4.26 10.65 8.18
CA LEU A 53 3.36 11.80 8.36
C LEU A 53 2.50 11.69 9.64
N GLY A 54 2.62 10.59 10.39
CA GLY A 54 1.78 10.34 11.58
C GLY A 54 0.35 9.94 11.24
N GLU A 55 0.08 9.55 9.99
CA GLU A 55 -1.22 9.08 9.54
C GLU A 55 -1.42 7.60 9.85
N SER A 56 -2.66 7.22 10.13
CA SER A 56 -3.04 5.82 10.32
C SER A 56 -3.22 5.13 8.98
N LEU A 57 -2.74 3.90 8.86
CA LEU A 57 -3.06 3.06 7.71
C LEU A 57 -4.56 2.66 7.73
N PRO A 58 -5.26 2.73 6.57
CA PRO A 58 -6.58 2.16 6.41
C PRO A 58 -6.70 0.72 6.92
N ARG A 59 -7.88 0.38 7.45
CA ARG A 59 -8.16 -0.99 7.87
C ARG A 59 -8.38 -1.87 6.62
N PRO A 60 -7.66 -2.99 6.47
CA PRO A 60 -7.86 -3.85 5.31
C PRO A 60 -9.27 -4.46 5.24
N ASP A 61 -9.79 -4.57 4.03
CA ASP A 61 -11.09 -5.18 3.74
C ASP A 61 -11.00 -6.05 2.48
N LEU A 62 -10.89 -7.37 2.71
CA LEU A 62 -10.74 -8.37 1.65
C LEU A 62 -12.06 -8.70 0.93
N THR A 63 -13.19 -8.11 1.36
CA THR A 63 -14.50 -8.28 0.72
C THR A 63 -14.73 -7.28 -0.40
N LEU A 64 -13.87 -6.25 -0.52
CA LEU A 64 -13.92 -5.32 -1.63
C LEU A 64 -13.65 -6.03 -2.96
N THR A 65 -14.44 -5.64 -3.96
CA THR A 65 -14.34 -6.08 -5.35
C THR A 65 -14.52 -4.87 -6.26
N HIS A 66 -13.87 -4.86 -7.42
CA HIS A 66 -13.98 -3.81 -8.42
C HIS A 66 -14.58 -4.37 -9.72
N PRO A 67 -15.65 -3.77 -10.28
CA PRO A 67 -16.38 -4.33 -11.42
C PRO A 67 -15.54 -4.44 -12.69
N ASP A 68 -14.52 -3.58 -12.83
CA ASP A 68 -13.60 -3.59 -13.97
C ASP A 68 -12.33 -4.43 -13.73
N ALA A 69 -12.21 -5.10 -12.58
CA ALA A 69 -11.05 -5.93 -12.31
C ALA A 69 -11.11 -7.23 -13.14
N ASP A 70 -10.04 -7.52 -13.86
CA ASP A 70 -9.88 -8.82 -14.52
C ASP A 70 -9.36 -9.87 -13.52
N ILE A 71 -8.53 -9.43 -12.55
CA ILE A 71 -7.97 -10.28 -11.50
C ILE A 71 -8.05 -9.54 -10.17
N GLU A 72 -8.43 -10.26 -9.13
CA GLU A 72 -8.39 -9.79 -7.75
C GLU A 72 -7.63 -10.80 -6.89
N GLU A 73 -6.68 -10.33 -6.09
CA GLU A 73 -5.86 -11.20 -5.24
C GLU A 73 -5.39 -10.46 -3.97
N PRO A 74 -5.08 -11.18 -2.89
CA PRO A 74 -4.51 -10.56 -1.71
C PRO A 74 -3.09 -10.03 -2.00
N ILE A 75 -2.77 -8.86 -1.44
CA ILE A 75 -1.41 -8.29 -1.43
C ILE A 75 -0.96 -8.04 0.02
N TYR A 76 0.29 -8.39 0.32
CA TYR A 76 0.80 -8.40 1.69
C TYR A 76 1.69 -7.19 1.94
N LEU A 77 1.36 -6.42 2.98
CA LEU A 77 2.22 -5.36 3.49
C LEU A 77 3.06 -5.89 4.66
N LEU A 78 4.38 -5.92 4.46
CA LEU A 78 5.39 -6.22 5.48
C LEU A 78 6.23 -4.97 5.75
N LEU A 79 5.93 -4.28 6.85
CA LEU A 79 6.73 -3.15 7.32
C LEU A 79 7.82 -3.65 8.26
N THR A 80 9.05 -3.17 8.05
CA THR A 80 10.18 -3.46 8.93
C THR A 80 10.49 -2.21 9.75
N ALA A 81 10.09 -2.20 11.02
CA ALA A 81 10.46 -1.13 11.94
C ALA A 81 11.81 -1.42 12.61
N ALA A 82 12.56 -0.37 12.96
CA ALA A 82 13.74 -0.50 13.81
C ALA A 82 13.32 -0.99 15.21
N SER A 83 14.04 -1.97 15.78
CA SER A 83 13.69 -2.62 17.05
C SER A 83 13.81 -1.72 18.31
N ARG A 84 14.18 -0.45 18.16
CA ARG A 84 14.44 0.48 19.27
C ARG A 84 13.74 1.81 19.06
N VAL A 85 12.72 2.03 19.88
CA VAL A 85 12.07 3.33 20.04
C VAL A 85 12.73 4.04 21.23
N SER A 86 13.33 5.21 21.01
CA SER A 86 13.81 6.08 22.08
C SER A 86 12.78 7.17 22.34
N VAL A 87 12.01 7.03 23.41
CA VAL A 87 11.05 8.06 23.83
C VAL A 87 11.82 9.18 24.53
N THR A 88 11.95 10.34 23.88
CA THR A 88 12.50 11.55 24.49
C THR A 88 11.36 12.47 24.92
N PRO A 89 11.36 13.01 26.15
CA PRO A 89 10.41 14.06 26.53
C PRO A 89 10.60 15.27 25.63
N GLY A 90 9.53 15.75 25.00
CA GLY A 90 9.55 17.00 24.24
C GLY A 90 9.90 18.16 25.17
N GLN A 91 10.89 18.97 24.80
CA GLN A 91 11.23 20.16 25.58
C GLN A 91 10.03 21.10 25.63
N SER A 92 9.54 21.37 26.84
CA SER A 92 8.60 22.44 27.10
C SER A 92 9.22 23.75 26.63
N VAL A 93 8.68 24.35 25.58
CA VAL A 93 9.02 25.73 25.22
C VAL A 93 8.46 26.62 26.33
N ALA A 94 9.34 27.18 27.15
CA ALA A 94 8.96 28.15 28.18
C ALA A 94 8.38 29.39 27.49
N ALA A 95 7.20 29.80 27.96
CA ALA A 95 6.45 30.96 27.49
C ALA A 95 7.15 32.29 27.80
#